data_AF-A0A447RSI8-F1
#
_entry.id   AF-A0A447RSI8-F1
#
_cell.length_a   1.000
_cell.length_b   1.000
_cell.length_c   1.000
_cell.angle_alpha   90.00
_cell.angle_beta   90.00
_cell.angle_gamma   90.00
#
_symmetry.space_group_name_H-M   'P 1'
#
loop_
_entity.id
_entity.type
_entity.pdbx_description
1 polymer ?
#
loop_
_entity_poly.entity_id
_entity_poly.type
_entity_poly.pdbx_seq_one_letter_code
_entity_poly.pdbx_strand_id
1 'polypeptide(L)'
;MSPSFGVASYYPVTMFSQVRTLARGSSEAQYCELDVVPGDLNRYTLTGCLPQRSEPLPLAFAIQDGASYAGAILKAELAQAGITYSGTLLRQTLAQ
;
A
#
# COMPACT_ATOMS: atom_id res chain seq x y z
N MET A 1 12.99 16.31 -5.76
CA MET A 1 11.56 16.36 -5.36
C MET A 1 11.05 14.92 -5.42
N SER A 2 10.75 14.29 -4.28
CA SER A 2 10.20 12.92 -4.27
C SER A 2 8.70 12.97 -4.61
N PRO A 3 8.16 12.01 -5.38
CA PRO A 3 6.74 12.00 -5.66
C PRO A 3 5.94 11.68 -4.39
N SER A 4 4.88 12.44 -4.16
CA SER A 4 3.94 12.22 -3.07
C SER A 4 2.93 11.16 -3.48
N PHE A 5 2.87 10.06 -2.74
CA PHE A 5 1.88 9.00 -2.92
C PHE A 5 0.82 9.11 -1.83
N GLY A 6 -0.45 9.10 -2.24
CA GLY A 6 -1.58 9.17 -1.32
C GLY A 6 -2.35 7.85 -1.30
N VAL A 7 -2.66 7.38 -0.10
CA VAL A 7 -3.59 6.27 0.12
C VAL A 7 -4.71 6.77 1.04
N ALA A 8 -5.94 6.35 0.80
CA ALA A 8 -7.04 6.71 1.67
C ALA A 8 -6.90 6.01 3.03
N SER A 9 -7.23 6.73 4.12
CA SER A 9 -6.99 6.27 5.50
C SER A 9 -7.74 5.00 5.88
N TYR A 10 -8.82 4.67 5.18
CA TYR A 10 -9.63 3.47 5.44
C TYR A 10 -9.03 2.19 4.85
N TYR A 11 -8.00 2.28 4.00
CA TYR A 11 -7.27 1.10 3.53
C TYR A 11 -6.17 0.76 4.55
N PRO A 12 -6.24 -0.38 5.26
CA PRO A 12 -5.20 -0.81 6.20
C PRO A 12 -3.98 -1.40 5.46
N VAL A 13 -3.35 -0.59 4.62
CA VAL A 13 -2.13 -0.91 3.88
C VAL A 13 -1.05 0.12 4.21
N THR A 14 0.21 -0.26 4.09
CA THR A 14 1.32 0.68 4.30
C THR A 14 2.09 0.90 3.01
N MET A 15 2.11 2.15 2.54
CA MET A 15 2.79 2.55 1.30
C MET A 15 4.12 3.23 1.62
N PHE A 16 5.17 2.80 0.93
CA PHE A 16 6.49 3.44 0.95
C PHE A 16 6.88 3.87 -0.46
N SER A 17 7.60 4.99 -0.54
CA SER A 17 8.10 5.53 -1.80
C SER A 17 9.62 5.62 -1.78
N GLN A 18 10.25 4.92 -2.71
CA GLN A 18 11.65 5.07 -3.08
C GLN A 18 11.78 5.52 -4.56
N VAL A 19 10.68 6.05 -5.11
CA VAL A 19 10.59 6.46 -6.52
C VAL A 19 11.27 7.81 -6.70
N ARG A 20 12.06 7.94 -7.77
CA ARG A 20 12.67 9.20 -8.18
C ARG A 20 11.81 9.92 -9.20
N THR A 21 11.57 11.22 -9.00
CA THR A 21 10.93 12.05 -10.03
C THR A 21 11.95 12.44 -11.09
N LEU A 22 11.65 12.16 -12.36
CA LEU A 22 12.50 12.55 -13.49
C LEU A 22 11.95 13.79 -14.21
N ALA A 23 12.83 14.64 -14.73
CA ALA A 23 12.44 15.75 -15.60
C ALA A 23 11.78 15.21 -16.89
N ARG A 24 10.87 15.98 -17.48
CA ARG A 24 10.25 15.62 -18.77
C ARG A 24 11.34 15.52 -19.85
N GLY A 25 11.35 14.44 -20.60
CA GLY A 25 12.34 14.21 -21.67
C GLY A 25 13.70 13.73 -21.19
N SER A 26 13.85 13.34 -19.91
CA SER A 26 15.09 12.73 -19.41
C SER A 26 15.40 11.42 -20.13
N SER A 27 16.64 11.22 -20.55
CA SER A 27 17.12 9.95 -21.12
C SER A 27 17.06 8.80 -20.12
N GLU A 28 17.13 9.09 -18.82
CA GLU A 28 16.97 8.09 -17.74
C GLU A 28 15.56 7.47 -17.73
N ALA A 29 14.56 8.13 -18.31
CA ALA A 29 13.19 7.63 -18.33
C ALA A 29 13.02 6.40 -19.24
N GLN A 30 13.94 6.18 -20.21
CA GLN A 30 13.80 5.09 -21.17
C GLN A 30 13.98 3.70 -20.54
N TYR A 31 14.80 3.59 -19.50
CA TYR A 31 15.17 2.31 -18.87
C TYR A 31 14.81 2.24 -17.39
N CYS A 32 14.25 3.31 -16.82
CA CYS A 32 13.84 3.30 -15.43
C CYS A 32 12.36 2.93 -15.32
N GLU A 33 12.11 1.71 -14.85
CA GLU A 33 10.76 1.18 -14.64
C GLU A 33 10.16 1.73 -13.34
N LEU A 34 8.83 1.60 -13.22
CA LEU A 34 8.10 1.88 -11.99
C LEU A 34 7.56 0.56 -11.47
N ASP A 35 8.15 0.06 -10.39
CA ASP A 35 7.82 -1.24 -9.83
C ASP A 35 7.22 -1.16 -8.43
N VAL A 36 6.46 -2.21 -8.09
CA VAL A 36 5.93 -2.42 -6.75
C VAL A 36 6.55 -3.68 -6.14
N VAL A 37 7.14 -3.52 -4.96
CA VAL A 37 7.67 -4.63 -4.16
C VAL A 37 6.71 -4.88 -3.00
N PRO A 38 5.95 -5.99 -3.02
CA PRO A 38 5.12 -6.39 -1.89
C PRO A 38 6.00 -6.87 -0.73
N GLY A 39 5.59 -6.57 0.48
CA GLY A 39 6.15 -7.11 1.71
C GLY A 39 5.06 -7.61 2.65
N ASP A 40 5.47 -8.04 3.84
CA ASP A 40 4.57 -8.58 4.84
C ASP A 40 3.51 -7.57 5.29
N LEU A 41 2.37 -8.09 5.78
CA LEU A 41 1.28 -7.30 6.37
C LEU A 41 0.76 -6.19 5.42
N ASN A 42 0.62 -6.52 4.13
CA ASN A 42 0.16 -5.59 3.10
C ASN A 42 0.98 -4.28 3.04
N ARG A 43 2.30 -4.42 3.17
CA ARG A 43 3.27 -3.36 2.90
C ARG A 43 3.62 -3.35 1.41
N TYR A 44 3.66 -2.16 0.81
CA TYR A 44 4.04 -1.98 -0.59
C TYR A 44 5.11 -0.89 -0.69
N THR A 45 6.22 -1.21 -1.35
CA THR A 45 7.28 -0.24 -1.65
C THR A 45 7.31 0.03 -3.14
N LEU A 46 7.06 1.28 -3.52
CA LEU A 46 7.22 1.72 -4.91
C LEU A 46 8.68 2.09 -5.15
N THR A 47 9.24 1.58 -6.25
CA THR A 47 10.65 1.74 -6.60
C THR A 47 10.82 2.19 -8.05
N GLY A 48 12.03 2.63 -8.40
CA GLY A 48 12.35 3.07 -9.75
C GLY A 48 12.05 4.54 -9.99
N CYS A 49 11.43 4.89 -11.11
CA CYS A 49 11.25 6.28 -11.52
C CYS A 49 9.86 6.63 -12.02
N LEU A 50 9.50 7.90 -11.86
CA LEU A 50 8.29 8.47 -12.44
C LEU A 50 8.62 9.82 -13.10
N PRO A 51 8.40 9.99 -14.42
CA PRO A 51 8.51 11.30 -15.05
C PRO A 51 7.59 12.32 -14.40
N GLN A 52 7.99 13.59 -14.38
CA GLN A 52 7.19 14.65 -13.79
C GLN A 52 5.86 14.80 -14.56
N ARG A 53 4.75 14.60 -13.85
CA ARG A 53 3.38 14.71 -14.36
C ARG A 53 2.64 15.83 -13.62
N SER A 54 1.69 16.46 -14.32
CA SER A 54 0.76 17.44 -13.73
C SER A 54 -0.35 16.76 -12.93
N GLU A 55 -0.69 15.53 -13.30
CA GLU A 55 -1.73 14.73 -12.66
C GLU A 55 -1.15 13.52 -11.93
N PRO A 56 -1.74 13.10 -10.79
CA PRO A 56 -1.37 11.86 -10.11
C PRO A 56 -1.50 10.64 -11.04
N LEU A 57 -0.71 9.58 -10.80
CA LEU A 57 -0.86 8.31 -11.50
C LEU A 57 -1.77 7.40 -10.66
N PRO A 58 -2.99 7.07 -11.11
CA PRO A 58 -3.80 6.08 -10.42
C PRO A 58 -3.15 4.71 -10.54
N LEU A 59 -3.00 4.03 -9.40
CA LEU A 59 -2.45 2.67 -9.32
C LEU A 59 -3.42 1.81 -8.49
N ALA A 60 -3.59 0.57 -8.89
CA ALA A 60 -4.41 -0.41 -8.20
C ALA A 60 -3.59 -1.68 -7.95
N PHE A 61 -3.54 -2.11 -6.70
CA PHE A 61 -2.75 -3.28 -6.28
C PHE A 61 -3.65 -4.31 -5.62
N ALA A 62 -3.33 -5.59 -5.84
CA ALA A 62 -4.00 -6.68 -5.14
C ALA A 62 -3.50 -6.79 -3.68
N ILE A 63 -4.42 -7.04 -2.77
CA ILE A 63 -4.11 -7.39 -1.37
C ILE A 63 -3.40 -8.74 -1.32
N GLN A 64 -2.25 -8.80 -0.65
CA GLN A 64 -1.42 -10.00 -0.59
C GLN A 64 -1.77 -10.90 0.61
N ASP A 65 -2.07 -10.29 1.76
CA ASP A 65 -2.56 -10.99 2.96
C ASP A 65 -3.99 -10.54 3.27
N GLY A 66 -4.95 -11.27 2.70
CA GLY A 66 -6.38 -11.00 2.88
C GLY A 66 -6.86 -11.22 4.32
N ALA A 67 -6.24 -12.12 5.08
CA ALA A 67 -6.66 -12.39 6.46
C ALA A 67 -6.30 -11.23 7.39
N SER A 68 -5.06 -10.75 7.29
CA SER A 68 -4.62 -9.56 8.05
C SER A 68 -5.37 -8.30 7.61
N TYR A 69 -5.66 -8.16 6.31
CA TYR A 69 -6.45 -7.05 5.78
C TYR A 69 -7.87 -7.02 6.34
N ALA A 70 -8.59 -8.14 6.25
CA ALA A 70 -9.94 -8.26 6.79
C ALA A 70 -9.96 -8.10 8.32
N GLY A 71 -8.96 -8.64 9.02
CA GLY A 71 -8.80 -8.47 10.46
C GLY A 71 -8.61 -7.00 10.87
N ALA A 72 -7.82 -6.23 10.10
CA ALA A 72 -7.63 -4.80 10.36
C ALA A 72 -8.91 -3.99 10.15
N ILE A 73 -9.68 -4.28 9.10
CA ILE A 73 -11.01 -3.68 8.88
C ILE A 73 -11.93 -4.01 10.05
N LEU A 74 -12.05 -5.30 10.41
CA LEU A 74 -12.90 -5.73 11.51
C LEU A 74 -12.52 -5.03 12.83
N LYS A 75 -11.22 -4.91 13.13
CA LYS A 75 -10.74 -4.20 14.31
C LYS A 75 -11.16 -2.73 14.31
N ALA A 76 -11.06 -2.05 13.17
CA ALA A 76 -11.44 -0.65 13.04
C ALA A 76 -12.95 -0.47 13.22
N GLU A 77 -13.77 -1.35 12.66
CA GLU A 77 -15.23 -1.30 12.80
C GLU A 77 -15.69 -1.59 14.24
N LEU A 78 -15.08 -2.59 14.91
CA LEU A 78 -15.36 -2.87 16.32
C LEU A 78 -15.04 -1.65 17.21
N ALA A 79 -13.90 -0.99 16.96
CA ALA A 79 -13.52 0.21 17.69
C ALA A 79 -14.49 1.38 17.44
N GLN A 80 -14.93 1.59 16.19
CA GLN A 80 -15.94 2.60 15.85
C GLN A 80 -17.29 2.31 16.51
N ALA A 81 -17.68 1.05 16.64
CA ALA A 81 -18.90 0.61 17.31
C ALA A 81 -18.81 0.62 18.86
N GLY A 82 -17.65 0.94 19.44
CA GLY A 82 -17.43 0.91 20.89
C GLY A 82 -17.36 -0.51 21.48
N ILE A 83 -17.16 -1.53 20.64
CA ILE A 83 -17.03 -2.92 21.06
C ILE A 83 -15.57 -3.19 21.45
N THR A 84 -15.35 -3.54 22.71
CA THR A 84 -14.02 -3.84 23.24
C THR A 84 -13.80 -5.34 23.40
N TYR A 85 -12.54 -5.76 23.29
CA TYR A 85 -12.08 -7.12 23.55
C TYR A 85 -10.75 -7.08 24.27
N SER A 86 -10.44 -8.11 25.06
CA SER A 86 -9.19 -8.20 25.85
C SER A 86 -8.07 -8.99 25.17
N GLY A 87 -8.38 -9.72 24.09
CA GLY A 87 -7.44 -10.59 23.37
C GLY A 87 -6.75 -9.94 22.17
N THR A 88 -6.31 -10.77 21.23
CA THR A 88 -5.77 -10.36 19.93
C THR A 88 -6.54 -11.06 18.80
N LEU A 89 -6.54 -10.47 17.60
CA LEU A 89 -7.12 -11.11 16.43
C LEU A 89 -6.17 -12.20 15.93
N LEU A 90 -6.69 -13.41 15.78
CA LEU A 90 -5.97 -14.58 15.30
C LEU A 90 -6.67 -15.14 14.07
N ARG A 91 -5.88 -15.51 13.07
CA ARG A 91 -6.40 -16.22 11.91
C ARG A 91 -6.69 -17.67 12.31
N GLN A 92 -7.97 -18.04 12.30
CA GLN A 92 -8.38 -19.44 12.45
C GLN A 92 -8.45 -20.08 11.05
N THR A 93 -7.64 -21.10 10.82
CA THR A 93 -7.83 -22.02 9.70
C THR A 93 -8.42 -23.29 10.27
N LEU A 94 -9.55 -23.75 9.73
CA LEU A 94 -10.00 -25.11 10.01
C LEU A 94 -8.95 -26.02 9.37
N ALA A 95 -8.28 -26.84 10.19
CA ALA A 95 -7.46 -27.91 9.65
C ALA A 95 -8.36 -28.76 8.76
N GLN A 96 -8.06 -28.75 7.47
CA GLN A 96 -8.78 -29.51 6.46
C GLN A 96 -8.30 -30.97 6.49
#